data_AF-A0A6A3B9K4-F1
#
_entry.id   AF-A0A6A3B9K4-F1
#
_cell.length_a   1.000
_cell.length_b   1.000
_cell.length_c   1.000
_cell.angle_alpha   90.00
_cell.angle_beta   90.00
_cell.angle_gamma   90.00
#
_symmetry.space_group_name_H-M   'P 1'
#
loop_
_entity.id
_entity.type
_entity.pdbx_description
1 polymer ?
#
loop_
_entity_poly.entity_id
_entity_poly.type
_entity_poly.pdbx_seq_one_letter_code
_entity_poly.pdbx_strand_id
1 'polypeptide(L)'
;MAPVGTTGGAFVAATASFSISMAVFSYFLLFKKITSTLHSNKKKKPRTGVFDAIGNTPLIRINSLSEATGCEILGKCEFLNPGGSVKDRVAVKIIEEALESGDLAPSGVVTEWSVGSTAISLATVAPAFGCKCHVVIPDDAAIEKSQILEALGATVERVRPVSITHKDHYVNIARRHAVEANELAAKNKKASQVDGKDRDQMDGRTPDQEKEKPSFLSLCHGGFFADQFENLANFRAHYDGTGPEIWEQTGGSLDAFVAAAGTGGTVAGVSKFLQEKSPKIKCFLIDPPGSGLFNKVTRGVMYTKEEAEGQRLKNPFDTITEGIGINRVTKNFMMAKLDGAFRGTDKEAVEMSRFLMKNDGLFLGSSSAMNCVGAVRVAKALGPGHTIVTILCDSGMRHLSKFYNAEYLSQHGLTPTASGLEFMSIK
;
A
#
# COMPACT_ATOMS: atom_id res chain seq x y z
N MET A 1 59.94 68.19 -27.13
CA MET A 1 58.65 68.46 -27.79
C MET A 1 58.25 67.23 -28.59
N ALA A 2 57.01 66.79 -28.36
CA ALA A 2 56.24 65.77 -29.07
C ALA A 2 55.69 66.37 -30.41
N PRO A 3 54.93 65.65 -31.29
CA PRO A 3 54.15 64.45 -30.97
C PRO A 3 54.26 63.25 -31.91
N VAL A 4 54.06 62.08 -31.29
CA VAL A 4 53.80 60.78 -31.89
C VAL A 4 52.27 60.60 -31.94
N GLY A 5 51.72 60.37 -33.12
CA GLY A 5 50.28 60.16 -33.36
C GLY A 5 49.88 58.70 -33.22
N THR A 6 48.86 58.45 -32.42
CA THR A 6 48.33 57.16 -31.98
C THR A 6 47.27 56.60 -32.94
N THR A 7 47.49 55.38 -33.45
CA THR A 7 46.46 54.54 -34.09
C THR A 7 46.21 53.31 -33.23
N GLY A 8 45.26 53.41 -32.30
CA GLY A 8 44.90 52.30 -31.40
C GLY A 8 43.72 52.68 -30.50
N GLY A 9 42.51 52.71 -31.05
CA GLY A 9 41.32 53.08 -30.28
C GLY A 9 40.00 52.46 -30.75
N ALA A 10 39.84 52.18 -32.05
CA ALA A 10 38.55 51.73 -32.58
C ALA A 10 38.27 50.22 -32.43
N PHE A 11 39.30 49.37 -32.34
CA PHE A 11 39.11 47.91 -32.34
C PHE A 11 38.81 47.31 -30.95
N VAL A 12 39.10 48.04 -29.87
CA VAL A 12 38.90 47.55 -28.49
C VAL A 12 37.49 47.81 -27.97
N ALA A 13 36.81 48.85 -28.48
CA ALA A 13 35.45 49.18 -28.04
C ALA A 13 34.39 48.20 -28.56
N ALA A 14 34.53 47.72 -29.80
CA ALA A 14 33.57 46.79 -30.41
C ALA A 14 33.61 45.37 -29.79
N THR A 15 34.81 44.90 -29.42
CA THR A 15 35.01 43.58 -28.80
C THR A 15 34.57 43.57 -27.34
N ALA A 16 34.75 44.67 -26.60
CA ALA A 16 34.24 44.84 -25.24
C ALA A 16 32.70 44.85 -25.20
N SER A 17 32.06 45.53 -26.16
CA SER A 17 30.59 45.65 -26.25
C SER A 17 29.91 44.31 -26.50
N PHE A 18 30.47 43.49 -27.39
CA PHE A 18 29.97 42.14 -27.68
C PHE A 18 30.16 41.18 -26.49
N SER A 19 31.29 41.28 -25.80
CA SER A 19 31.61 40.44 -24.64
C SER A 19 30.69 40.74 -23.45
N ILE A 20 30.38 42.02 -23.21
CA ILE A 20 29.42 42.43 -22.17
C ILE A 20 28.00 41.97 -22.53
N SER A 21 27.58 42.08 -23.80
CA SER A 21 26.26 41.61 -24.24
C SER A 21 26.09 40.08 -24.10
N MET A 22 27.11 39.30 -24.46
CA MET A 22 27.14 37.84 -24.28
C MET A 22 27.14 37.44 -22.80
N ALA A 23 27.85 38.18 -21.95
CA ALA A 23 27.86 37.94 -20.50
C ALA A 23 26.51 38.27 -19.86
N VAL A 24 25.86 39.37 -20.27
CA VAL A 24 24.52 39.74 -19.81
C VAL A 24 23.48 38.74 -20.30
N PHE A 25 23.57 38.27 -21.56
CA PHE A 25 22.67 37.24 -22.10
C PHE A 25 22.87 35.89 -21.41
N SER A 26 24.12 35.49 -21.15
CA SER A 26 24.45 34.27 -20.40
C SER A 26 24.00 34.36 -18.94
N TYR A 27 24.18 35.52 -18.30
CA TYR A 27 23.64 35.79 -16.97
C TYR A 27 22.12 35.75 -16.98
N PHE A 28 21.46 36.31 -18.00
CA PHE A 28 20.01 36.27 -18.14
C PHE A 28 19.48 34.85 -18.36
N LEU A 29 20.19 34.02 -19.13
CA LEU A 29 19.88 32.60 -19.30
C LEU A 29 20.14 31.80 -18.02
N LEU A 30 21.22 32.07 -17.29
CA LEU A 30 21.47 31.49 -15.97
C LEU A 30 20.40 31.92 -14.98
N PHE A 31 20.02 33.19 -14.98
CA PHE A 31 18.99 33.74 -14.11
C PHE A 31 17.63 33.14 -14.45
N LYS A 32 17.28 33.00 -15.73
CA LYS A 32 16.06 32.29 -16.18
C LYS A 32 16.06 30.83 -15.74
N LYS A 33 17.21 30.15 -15.85
CA LYS A 33 17.38 28.77 -15.42
C LYS A 33 17.24 28.66 -13.89
N ILE A 34 17.90 29.53 -13.12
CA ILE A 34 17.78 29.62 -11.65
C ILE A 34 16.34 29.94 -11.23
N THR A 35 15.64 30.86 -11.92
CA THR A 35 14.22 31.15 -11.66
C THR A 35 13.29 30.03 -12.10
N SER A 36 13.68 29.19 -13.05
CA SER A 36 12.91 27.98 -13.41
C SER A 36 13.11 26.84 -12.39
N THR A 37 14.26 26.82 -11.69
CA THR A 37 14.54 25.88 -10.59
C THR A 37 14.00 26.36 -9.24
N LEU A 38 13.63 27.64 -9.12
CA LEU A 38 12.83 28.14 -8.01
C LEU A 38 11.39 27.66 -8.20
N HIS A 39 11.14 26.44 -7.72
CA HIS A 39 9.85 25.89 -7.33
C HIS A 39 8.66 26.39 -8.16
N SER A 40 8.10 25.52 -9.00
CA SER A 40 6.67 25.54 -9.32
C SER A 40 5.88 25.39 -8.01
N ASN A 41 5.80 26.47 -7.24
CA ASN A 41 5.00 26.61 -6.05
C ASN A 41 3.58 26.89 -6.54
N LYS A 42 3.01 25.96 -7.32
CA LYS A 42 1.58 25.92 -7.56
C LYS A 42 0.97 25.87 -6.18
N LYS A 43 0.25 26.92 -5.78
CA LYS A 43 -0.53 26.95 -4.53
C LYS A 43 -1.34 25.66 -4.48
N LYS A 44 -0.93 24.71 -3.62
CA LYS A 44 -1.67 23.47 -3.42
C LYS A 44 -3.00 23.87 -2.82
N LYS A 45 -4.10 23.61 -3.53
CA LYS A 45 -5.43 23.82 -2.96
C LYS A 45 -5.57 22.92 -1.72
N PRO A 46 -6.24 23.38 -0.66
CA PRO A 46 -6.62 22.51 0.44
C PRO A 46 -7.36 21.28 -0.09
N ARG A 47 -7.07 20.11 0.48
CA ARG A 47 -7.73 18.85 0.14
C ARG A 47 -9.14 18.79 0.74
N THR A 48 -10.07 18.12 0.09
CA THR A 48 -11.47 18.00 0.56
C THR A 48 -11.69 16.66 1.26
N GLY A 49 -11.61 16.66 2.59
CA GLY A 49 -11.84 15.48 3.41
C GLY A 49 -10.66 14.51 3.47
N VAL A 50 -10.89 13.36 4.12
CA VAL A 50 -9.84 12.37 4.40
C VAL A 50 -9.44 11.54 3.18
N PHE A 51 -10.37 11.26 2.25
CA PHE A 51 -10.06 10.46 1.07
C PHE A 51 -9.13 11.22 0.10
N ASP A 52 -9.33 12.52 -0.10
CA ASP A 52 -8.39 13.36 -0.86
C ASP A 52 -7.00 13.41 -0.20
N ALA A 53 -6.92 13.25 1.12
CA ALA A 53 -5.67 13.21 1.88
C ALA A 53 -4.86 11.91 1.68
N ILE A 54 -5.46 10.87 1.09
CA ILE A 54 -4.79 9.61 0.78
C ILE A 54 -3.92 9.76 -0.48
N GLY A 55 -2.74 9.17 -0.42
CA GLY A 55 -1.74 9.25 -1.47
C GLY A 55 -0.94 10.56 -1.49
N ASN A 56 -0.16 10.75 -2.57
CA ASN A 56 0.89 11.77 -2.64
C ASN A 56 1.86 11.69 -1.45
N THR A 57 2.18 10.46 -1.02
CA THR A 57 3.04 10.21 0.13
C THR A 57 4.49 10.59 -0.20
N PRO A 58 5.29 11.03 0.79
CA PRO A 58 6.70 11.32 0.56
C PRO A 58 7.49 10.11 0.07
N LEU A 59 8.48 10.37 -0.79
CA LEU A 59 9.55 9.43 -1.11
C LEU A 59 10.81 9.93 -0.39
N ILE A 60 11.35 9.11 0.52
CA ILE A 60 12.51 9.50 1.32
C ILE A 60 13.71 8.62 0.98
N ARG A 61 14.91 9.20 1.03
CA ARG A 61 16.15 8.43 0.99
C ARG A 61 16.38 7.74 2.33
N ILE A 62 16.68 6.46 2.31
CA ILE A 62 17.10 5.71 3.49
C ILE A 62 18.62 5.80 3.53
N ASN A 63 19.15 6.71 4.34
CA ASN A 63 20.55 7.10 4.31
C ASN A 63 21.46 5.92 4.64
N SER A 64 21.16 5.22 5.74
CA SER A 64 21.98 4.11 6.21
C SER A 64 22.13 2.98 5.18
N LEU A 65 21.04 2.60 4.51
CA LEU A 65 21.05 1.55 3.48
C LEU A 65 21.72 2.03 2.19
N SER A 66 21.52 3.28 1.83
CA SER A 66 22.10 3.86 0.62
C SER A 66 23.62 3.97 0.74
N GLU A 67 24.11 4.44 1.88
CA GLU A 67 25.55 4.51 2.18
C GLU A 67 26.19 3.12 2.20
N ALA A 68 25.53 2.15 2.84
CA ALA A 68 26.05 0.79 2.96
C ALA A 68 26.12 0.01 1.63
N THR A 69 25.28 0.36 0.66
CA THR A 69 25.19 -0.34 -0.64
C THR A 69 25.83 0.42 -1.79
N GLY A 70 26.11 1.71 -1.61
CA GLY A 70 26.52 2.61 -2.70
C GLY A 70 25.41 2.87 -3.73
N CYS A 71 24.17 2.45 -3.46
CA CYS A 71 22.99 2.73 -4.27
C CYS A 71 22.17 3.87 -3.65
N GLU A 72 21.27 4.46 -4.41
CA GLU A 72 20.22 5.33 -3.86
C GLU A 72 18.99 4.49 -3.53
N ILE A 73 18.81 4.15 -2.24
CA ILE A 73 17.66 3.38 -1.77
C ILE A 73 16.62 4.34 -1.20
N LEU A 74 15.43 4.33 -1.80
CA LEU A 74 14.32 5.21 -1.49
C LEU A 74 13.12 4.41 -0.94
N GLY A 75 12.51 4.92 0.11
CA GLY A 75 11.31 4.37 0.74
C GLY A 75 10.09 5.26 0.48
N LYS A 76 9.04 4.71 -0.13
CA LYS A 76 7.75 5.38 -0.30
C LYS A 76 6.93 5.27 0.99
N CYS A 77 6.71 6.40 1.67
CA CYS A 77 6.17 6.46 3.04
C CYS A 77 4.64 6.27 3.11
N GLU A 78 4.16 5.08 2.79
CA GLU A 78 2.73 4.75 2.81
C GLU A 78 2.12 4.70 4.22
N PHE A 79 2.95 4.57 5.26
CA PHE A 79 2.52 4.72 6.66
C PHE A 79 2.02 6.13 7.01
N LEU A 80 2.25 7.14 6.15
CA LEU A 80 1.78 8.52 6.32
C LEU A 80 0.41 8.79 5.71
N ASN A 81 -0.25 7.80 5.09
CA ASN A 81 -1.66 7.95 4.74
C ASN A 81 -2.51 8.11 6.03
N PRO A 82 -3.68 8.79 5.99
CA PRO A 82 -4.52 9.05 7.17
C PRO A 82 -4.93 7.82 7.99
N GLY A 83 -5.26 6.71 7.33
CA GLY A 83 -5.54 5.42 7.95
C GLY A 83 -4.26 4.65 8.31
N GLY A 84 -3.08 5.21 8.06
CA GLY A 84 -1.77 4.76 8.55
C GLY A 84 -1.17 3.59 7.79
N SER A 85 -1.63 3.31 6.57
CA SER A 85 -1.03 2.26 5.74
C SER A 85 -1.24 2.43 4.24
N VAL A 86 -0.51 1.62 3.47
CA VAL A 86 -0.69 1.46 2.00
C VAL A 86 -2.11 1.04 1.59
N LYS A 87 -2.88 0.40 2.48
CA LYS A 87 -4.23 -0.10 2.16
C LYS A 87 -5.28 1.01 2.04
N ASP A 88 -4.96 2.21 2.49
CA ASP A 88 -5.84 3.38 2.36
C ASP A 88 -6.16 3.67 0.88
N ARG A 89 -5.14 3.56 0.01
CA ARG A 89 -5.32 3.71 -1.44
C ARG A 89 -6.29 2.69 -2.02
N VAL A 90 -6.18 1.45 -1.56
CA VAL A 90 -7.02 0.34 -2.00
C VAL A 90 -8.44 0.54 -1.54
N ALA A 91 -8.64 0.92 -0.28
CA ALA A 91 -9.96 1.18 0.28
C ALA A 91 -10.69 2.31 -0.45
N VAL A 92 -10.00 3.42 -0.74
CA VAL A 92 -10.55 4.53 -1.54
C VAL A 92 -10.95 4.04 -2.92
N LYS A 93 -10.02 3.43 -3.67
CA LYS A 93 -10.28 3.01 -5.06
C LYS A 93 -11.41 1.98 -5.15
N ILE A 94 -11.51 1.05 -4.19
CA ILE A 94 -12.60 0.07 -4.14
C ILE A 94 -13.96 0.76 -3.98
N ILE A 95 -14.06 1.72 -3.06
CA ILE A 95 -15.33 2.40 -2.77
C ILE A 95 -15.71 3.35 -3.90
N GLU A 96 -14.75 4.12 -4.42
CA GLU A 96 -14.94 5.00 -5.57
C GLU A 96 -15.48 4.24 -6.77
N GLU A 97 -14.81 3.16 -7.18
CA GLU A 97 -15.24 2.38 -8.35
C GLU A 97 -16.60 1.72 -8.14
N ALA A 98 -16.90 1.26 -6.91
CA ALA A 98 -18.20 0.65 -6.59
C ALA A 98 -19.34 1.69 -6.61
N LEU A 99 -19.08 2.93 -6.18
CA LEU A 99 -20.06 4.03 -6.26
C LEU A 99 -20.25 4.49 -7.71
N GLU A 100 -19.17 4.59 -8.48
CA GLU A 100 -19.20 4.99 -9.89
C GLU A 100 -19.93 3.95 -10.77
N SER A 101 -19.74 2.66 -10.51
CA SER A 101 -20.45 1.58 -11.23
C SER A 101 -21.91 1.44 -10.82
N GLY A 102 -22.28 1.95 -9.64
CA GLY A 102 -23.58 1.75 -9.01
C GLY A 102 -23.72 0.41 -8.26
N ASP A 103 -22.65 -0.37 -8.13
CA ASP A 103 -22.63 -1.60 -7.32
C ASP A 103 -22.76 -1.31 -5.81
N LEU A 104 -22.37 -0.10 -5.39
CA LEU A 104 -22.60 0.46 -4.07
C LEU A 104 -23.42 1.74 -4.20
N ALA A 105 -24.47 1.87 -3.39
CA ALA A 105 -25.22 3.12 -3.28
C ALA A 105 -24.65 3.99 -2.15
N PRO A 106 -24.82 5.33 -2.22
CA PRO A 106 -24.66 6.20 -1.06
C PRO A 106 -25.51 5.68 0.12
N SER A 107 -24.98 5.71 1.34
CA SER A 107 -25.61 5.06 2.51
C SER A 107 -25.75 3.53 2.43
N GLY A 108 -25.03 2.89 1.51
CA GLY A 108 -24.81 1.45 1.47
C GLY A 108 -23.76 1.00 2.50
N VAL A 109 -23.55 -0.31 2.58
CA VAL A 109 -22.54 -0.92 3.46
C VAL A 109 -21.44 -1.62 2.66
N VAL A 110 -20.19 -1.30 2.95
CA VAL A 110 -19.04 -2.05 2.44
C VAL A 110 -18.73 -3.16 3.43
N THR A 111 -18.71 -4.40 2.94
CA THR A 111 -18.35 -5.57 3.74
C THR A 111 -16.97 -6.07 3.35
N GLU A 112 -16.19 -6.51 4.34
CA GLU A 112 -14.89 -7.16 4.10
C GLU A 112 -14.61 -8.15 5.21
N TRP A 113 -13.73 -9.11 4.94
CA TRP A 113 -13.10 -9.88 6.00
C TRP A 113 -11.64 -9.40 6.14
N SER A 114 -11.22 -9.05 7.35
CA SER A 114 -9.81 -8.72 7.61
C SER A 114 -9.59 -8.37 9.07
N VAL A 115 -8.47 -8.84 9.62
CA VAL A 115 -7.93 -8.40 10.93
C VAL A 115 -6.73 -7.46 10.77
N GLY A 116 -6.53 -6.89 9.57
CA GLY A 116 -5.36 -6.11 9.24
C GLY A 116 -5.69 -4.74 8.66
N SER A 117 -4.70 -4.17 8.00
CA SER A 117 -4.73 -2.78 7.55
C SER A 117 -5.89 -2.47 6.60
N THR A 118 -6.33 -3.42 5.76
CA THR A 118 -7.46 -3.20 4.85
C THR A 118 -8.76 -2.92 5.58
N ALA A 119 -9.07 -3.64 6.66
CA ALA A 119 -10.26 -3.38 7.47
C ALA A 119 -10.21 -1.99 8.11
N ILE A 120 -9.04 -1.60 8.63
CA ILE A 120 -8.82 -0.29 9.26
C ILE A 120 -8.96 0.82 8.21
N SER A 121 -8.38 0.65 7.03
CA SER A 121 -8.50 1.58 5.91
C SER A 121 -9.96 1.75 5.47
N LEU A 122 -10.70 0.64 5.27
CA LEU A 122 -12.13 0.69 4.92
C LEU A 122 -12.97 1.36 6.01
N ALA A 123 -12.74 1.04 7.28
CA ALA A 123 -13.43 1.67 8.41
C ALA A 123 -13.16 3.19 8.48
N THR A 124 -11.93 3.60 8.14
CA THR A 124 -11.53 5.01 8.13
C THR A 124 -12.20 5.79 6.99
N VAL A 125 -12.24 5.22 5.79
CA VAL A 125 -12.66 5.99 4.59
C VAL A 125 -14.13 5.83 4.24
N ALA A 126 -14.78 4.70 4.54
CA ALA A 126 -16.17 4.47 4.18
C ALA A 126 -17.13 5.56 4.68
N PRO A 127 -17.03 6.06 5.93
CA PRO A 127 -17.87 7.17 6.40
C PRO A 127 -17.70 8.45 5.59
N ALA A 128 -16.50 8.71 5.06
CA ALA A 128 -16.23 9.90 4.24
C ALA A 128 -16.92 9.85 2.87
N PHE A 129 -17.25 8.64 2.39
CA PHE A 129 -18.08 8.41 1.21
C PHE A 129 -19.58 8.27 1.56
N GLY A 130 -19.97 8.55 2.80
CA GLY A 130 -21.34 8.34 3.28
C GLY A 130 -21.76 6.86 3.32
N CYS A 131 -20.80 5.94 3.37
CA CYS A 131 -21.02 4.50 3.42
C CYS A 131 -20.77 3.97 4.85
N LYS A 132 -21.40 2.85 5.18
CA LYS A 132 -21.11 2.09 6.41
C LYS A 132 -20.04 1.05 6.14
N CYS A 133 -19.35 0.60 7.18
CA CYS A 133 -18.34 -0.45 7.11
C CYS A 133 -18.73 -1.62 8.02
N HIS A 134 -18.73 -2.83 7.47
CA HIS A 134 -18.92 -4.07 8.21
C HIS A 134 -17.72 -5.00 8.01
N VAL A 135 -17.11 -5.44 9.10
CA VAL A 135 -15.90 -6.27 9.07
C VAL A 135 -16.15 -7.59 9.78
N VAL A 136 -15.94 -8.69 9.06
CA VAL A 136 -15.95 -10.04 9.65
C VAL A 136 -14.53 -10.43 10.05
N ILE A 137 -14.35 -10.85 11.30
CA ILE A 137 -13.06 -11.29 11.83
C ILE A 137 -13.19 -12.65 12.53
N PRO A 138 -12.15 -13.49 12.53
CA PRO A 138 -12.15 -14.69 13.35
C PRO A 138 -12.18 -14.35 14.85
N ASP A 139 -12.89 -15.16 15.65
CA ASP A 139 -13.10 -14.92 17.08
C ASP A 139 -11.84 -15.16 17.93
N ASP A 140 -10.85 -15.90 17.41
CA ASP A 140 -9.53 -16.11 18.02
C ASP A 140 -8.53 -14.97 17.74
N ALA A 141 -8.92 -13.96 16.97
CA ALA A 141 -8.11 -12.76 16.78
C ALA A 141 -7.96 -11.96 18.08
N ALA A 142 -6.81 -11.30 18.24
CA ALA A 142 -6.55 -10.42 19.38
C ALA A 142 -7.65 -9.35 19.51
N ILE A 143 -8.12 -9.12 20.73
CA ILE A 143 -9.28 -8.26 21.03
C ILE A 143 -9.04 -6.81 20.59
N GLU A 144 -7.80 -6.35 20.71
CA GLU A 144 -7.37 -5.01 20.32
C GLU A 144 -7.67 -4.74 18.83
N LYS A 145 -7.68 -5.79 17.99
CA LYS A 145 -7.99 -5.65 16.57
C LYS A 145 -9.46 -5.35 16.31
N SER A 146 -10.39 -5.88 17.10
CA SER A 146 -11.82 -5.51 17.00
C SER A 146 -12.07 -4.12 17.58
N GLN A 147 -11.45 -3.80 18.71
CA GLN A 147 -11.62 -2.51 19.40
C GLN A 147 -11.24 -1.33 18.51
N ILE A 148 -10.15 -1.43 17.75
CA ILE A 148 -9.73 -0.36 16.82
C ILE A 148 -10.78 -0.16 15.72
N LEU A 149 -11.32 -1.24 15.16
CA LEU A 149 -12.33 -1.17 14.09
C LEU A 149 -13.65 -0.58 14.59
N GLU A 150 -14.10 -1.00 15.77
CA GLU A 150 -15.30 -0.48 16.44
C GLU A 150 -15.14 1.01 16.77
N ALA A 151 -13.97 1.41 17.28
CA ALA A 151 -13.65 2.82 17.56
C ALA A 151 -13.64 3.70 16.29
N LEU A 152 -13.30 3.12 15.13
CA LEU A 152 -13.40 3.77 13.82
C LEU A 152 -14.84 3.79 13.27
N GLY A 153 -15.81 3.22 13.99
CA GLY A 153 -17.22 3.20 13.61
C GLY A 153 -17.61 2.04 12.69
N ALA A 154 -16.74 1.05 12.49
CA ALA A 154 -17.12 -0.17 11.78
C ALA A 154 -17.95 -1.09 12.68
N THR A 155 -18.92 -1.77 12.09
CA THR A 155 -19.58 -2.91 12.75
C THR A 155 -18.69 -4.14 12.61
N VAL A 156 -18.34 -4.77 13.71
CA VAL A 156 -17.45 -5.95 13.71
C VAL A 156 -18.22 -7.20 14.09
N GLU A 157 -18.13 -8.23 13.26
CA GLU A 157 -18.67 -9.56 13.53
C GLU A 157 -17.54 -10.53 13.78
N ARG A 158 -17.51 -11.12 14.99
CA ARG A 158 -16.55 -12.16 15.36
C ARG A 158 -17.15 -13.53 15.08
N VAL A 159 -16.46 -14.34 14.28
CA VAL A 159 -16.95 -15.65 13.83
C VAL A 159 -15.93 -16.74 14.10
N ARG A 160 -16.40 -17.96 14.35
CA ARG A 160 -15.51 -19.11 14.60
C ARG A 160 -14.65 -19.40 13.36
N PRO A 161 -13.31 -19.56 13.49
CA PRO A 161 -12.45 -20.04 12.43
C PRO A 161 -12.87 -21.44 11.94
N VAL A 162 -13.01 -21.58 10.63
CA VAL A 162 -13.32 -22.84 9.94
C VAL A 162 -12.45 -22.98 8.70
N SER A 163 -12.48 -24.14 8.03
CA SER A 163 -11.71 -24.33 6.79
C SER A 163 -12.19 -23.41 5.67
N ILE A 164 -11.30 -23.07 4.72
CA ILE A 164 -11.62 -22.20 3.57
C ILE A 164 -12.76 -22.74 2.70
N THR A 165 -12.97 -24.06 2.68
CA THR A 165 -14.04 -24.73 1.94
C THR A 165 -15.37 -24.71 2.68
N HIS A 166 -15.39 -24.34 3.97
CA HIS A 166 -16.60 -24.30 4.77
C HIS A 166 -17.44 -23.07 4.42
N LYS A 167 -18.77 -23.23 4.39
CA LYS A 167 -19.71 -22.15 4.06
C LYS A 167 -19.64 -20.97 5.02
N ASP A 168 -19.32 -21.25 6.28
CA ASP A 168 -19.20 -20.25 7.36
C ASP A 168 -17.76 -19.74 7.54
N HIS A 169 -16.90 -19.91 6.53
CA HIS A 169 -15.62 -19.23 6.49
C HIS A 169 -15.85 -17.72 6.44
N TYR A 170 -15.10 -16.93 7.22
CA TYR A 170 -15.29 -15.48 7.38
C TYR A 170 -15.39 -14.70 6.04
N VAL A 171 -14.67 -15.15 5.00
CA VAL A 171 -14.76 -14.59 3.64
C VAL A 171 -16.16 -14.74 3.04
N ASN A 172 -16.73 -15.94 3.20
CA ASN A 172 -18.03 -16.28 2.66
C ASN A 172 -19.14 -15.60 3.46
N ILE A 173 -18.95 -15.44 4.77
CA ILE A 173 -19.83 -14.66 5.64
C ILE A 173 -19.87 -13.18 5.19
N ALA A 174 -18.71 -12.53 5.05
CA ALA A 174 -18.63 -11.14 4.60
C ALA A 174 -19.30 -10.93 3.23
N ARG A 175 -19.06 -11.85 2.28
CA ARG A 175 -19.71 -11.83 0.96
C ARG A 175 -21.22 -11.98 1.06
N ARG A 176 -21.70 -12.93 1.88
CA ARG A 176 -23.12 -13.16 2.10
C ARG A 176 -23.82 -11.93 2.68
N HIS A 177 -23.21 -11.22 3.63
CA HIS A 177 -23.80 -10.00 4.17
C HIS A 177 -23.95 -8.87 3.15
N ALA A 178 -23.04 -8.74 2.17
CA ALA A 178 -23.24 -7.81 1.07
C ALA A 178 -24.47 -8.19 0.22
N VAL A 179 -24.66 -9.47 -0.08
CA VAL A 179 -25.84 -9.98 -0.81
C VAL A 179 -27.13 -9.76 -0.03
N GLU A 180 -27.14 -10.11 1.26
CA GLU A 180 -28.29 -9.91 2.15
C GLU A 180 -28.69 -8.42 2.25
N ALA A 181 -27.70 -7.51 2.32
CA ALA A 181 -27.94 -6.07 2.30
C ALA A 181 -28.64 -5.62 1.00
N ASN A 182 -28.23 -6.17 -0.15
CA ASN A 182 -28.86 -5.87 -1.44
C ASN A 182 -30.29 -6.40 -1.52
N GLU A 183 -30.54 -7.62 -1.03
CA GLU A 183 -31.89 -8.20 -0.97
C GLU A 183 -32.83 -7.38 -0.08
N LEU A 184 -32.36 -6.94 1.08
CA LEU A 184 -33.11 -6.09 2.00
C LEU A 184 -33.42 -4.72 1.39
N ALA A 185 -32.43 -4.09 0.77
CA ALA A 185 -32.63 -2.81 0.08
C ALA A 185 -33.65 -2.92 -1.07
N ALA A 186 -33.63 -4.02 -1.83
CA ALA A 186 -34.60 -4.28 -2.89
C ALA A 186 -36.03 -4.49 -2.35
N LYS A 187 -36.18 -5.20 -1.23
CA LYS A 187 -37.48 -5.38 -0.55
C LYS A 187 -38.04 -4.06 -0.03
N ASN A 188 -37.20 -3.23 0.60
CA ASN A 188 -37.61 -1.92 1.11
C ASN A 188 -38.07 -0.99 -0.01
N LYS A 189 -37.35 -0.96 -1.15
CA LYS A 189 -37.77 -0.19 -2.34
C LYS A 189 -39.14 -0.63 -2.88
N LYS A 190 -39.42 -1.95 -2.89
CA LYS A 190 -40.73 -2.48 -3.31
C LYS A 190 -41.84 -2.10 -2.33
N ALA A 191 -41.61 -2.21 -1.02
CA ALA A 191 -42.59 -1.83 0.00
C ALA A 191 -42.96 -0.33 -0.11
N SER A 192 -41.96 0.55 -0.23
CA SER A 192 -42.20 2.00 -0.38
C SER A 192 -42.91 2.39 -1.70
N GLN A 193 -42.81 1.57 -2.75
CA GLN A 193 -43.54 1.79 -4.00
C GLN A 193 -44.99 1.30 -3.95
N VAL A 194 -45.29 0.30 -3.10
CA VAL A 194 -46.65 -0.22 -2.89
C VAL A 194 -47.44 0.69 -1.93
N ASP A 195 -46.82 1.17 -0.85
CA ASP A 195 -47.45 2.11 0.11
C ASP A 195 -47.70 3.52 -0.47
N GLY A 196 -47.16 3.82 -1.65
CA GLY A 196 -47.47 5.05 -2.40
C GLY A 196 -48.77 5.00 -3.20
N LYS A 197 -49.44 3.82 -3.28
CA LYS A 197 -50.65 3.63 -4.08
C LYS A 197 -51.92 3.27 -3.29
N ASP A 198 -51.82 2.87 -2.03
CA ASP A 198 -52.99 2.64 -1.18
C ASP A 198 -52.70 3.13 0.24
N ARG A 199 -53.12 4.37 0.53
CA ARG A 199 -53.39 4.78 1.91
C ARG A 199 -54.90 4.79 2.09
N ASP A 200 -55.46 3.61 2.30
CA ASP A 200 -56.62 3.45 3.14
C ASP A 200 -56.67 2.01 3.68
N GLN A 201 -57.00 1.93 4.97
CA GLN A 201 -57.26 0.74 5.81
C GLN A 201 -56.04 0.06 6.48
N MET A 202 -55.91 0.40 7.77
CA MET A 202 -55.34 -0.47 8.80
C MET A 202 -55.97 -1.85 8.76
N ASP A 203 -55.15 -2.90 8.92
CA ASP A 203 -55.50 -3.93 9.88
C ASP A 203 -54.27 -4.68 10.42
N GLY A 204 -54.30 -4.95 11.72
CA GLY A 204 -53.23 -5.57 12.48
C GLY A 204 -53.02 -7.03 12.11
N ARG A 205 -51.82 -7.35 11.62
CA ARG A 205 -51.24 -8.69 11.71
C ARG A 205 -49.77 -8.59 12.09
N THR A 206 -49.46 -9.06 13.29
CA THR A 206 -48.10 -9.38 13.74
C THR A 206 -47.53 -10.51 12.88
N PRO A 207 -46.36 -10.35 12.22
CA PRO A 207 -45.66 -11.45 11.61
C PRO A 207 -44.89 -12.24 12.66
N ASP A 208 -44.93 -13.57 12.52
CA ASP A 208 -44.19 -14.55 13.30
C ASP A 208 -42.69 -14.26 13.35
N GLN A 209 -42.07 -14.76 14.44
CA GLN A 209 -40.65 -14.64 14.78
C GLN A 209 -39.73 -15.21 13.69
N GLU A 210 -39.37 -14.39 12.69
CA GLU A 210 -38.16 -14.60 11.90
C GLU A 210 -36.96 -14.39 12.82
N LYS A 211 -36.02 -15.35 12.83
CA LYS A 211 -34.68 -15.21 13.45
C LYS A 211 -34.17 -13.80 13.18
N GLU A 212 -33.93 -13.02 14.24
CA GLU A 212 -33.51 -11.61 14.16
C GLU A 212 -32.36 -11.45 13.16
N LYS A 213 -32.67 -10.96 11.95
CA LYS A 213 -31.66 -10.56 10.98
C LYS A 213 -30.86 -9.42 11.61
N PRO A 214 -29.52 -9.39 11.45
CA PRO A 214 -28.70 -8.38 12.10
C PRO A 214 -29.25 -6.98 11.84
N SER A 215 -29.60 -6.28 12.92
CA SER A 215 -30.30 -4.99 12.90
C SER A 215 -29.56 -3.89 12.14
N PHE A 216 -28.26 -4.05 11.90
CA PHE A 216 -27.45 -3.07 11.18
C PHE A 216 -27.71 -3.06 9.66
N LEU A 217 -28.12 -4.19 9.05
CA LEU A 217 -28.33 -4.30 7.60
C LEU A 217 -29.65 -3.67 7.13
N SER A 218 -30.66 -3.60 7.99
CA SER A 218 -32.00 -3.11 7.65
C SER A 218 -32.03 -1.61 7.29
N LEU A 219 -31.02 -0.86 7.73
CA LEU A 219 -30.86 0.59 7.53
C LEU A 219 -29.89 0.94 6.38
N CYS A 220 -29.46 -0.04 5.57
CA CYS A 220 -28.46 0.17 4.51
C CYS A 220 -29.11 0.17 3.12
N HIS A 221 -28.60 1.00 2.21
CA HIS A 221 -29.12 1.13 0.83
C HIS A 221 -28.50 0.11 -0.14
N GLY A 222 -28.18 -1.09 0.34
CA GLY A 222 -27.45 -2.14 -0.39
C GLY A 222 -26.08 -2.40 0.24
N GLY A 223 -25.39 -3.42 -0.26
CA GLY A 223 -24.07 -3.80 0.23
C GLY A 223 -23.11 -4.26 -0.87
N PHE A 224 -21.82 -4.01 -0.62
CA PHE A 224 -20.74 -4.31 -1.55
C PHE A 224 -19.62 -5.05 -0.84
N PHE A 225 -19.25 -6.23 -1.34
CA PHE A 225 -18.12 -6.99 -0.80
C PHE A 225 -16.81 -6.51 -1.44
N ALA A 226 -15.93 -5.90 -0.63
CA ALA A 226 -14.71 -5.25 -1.12
C ALA A 226 -13.76 -6.20 -1.85
N ASP A 227 -13.66 -7.45 -1.37
CA ASP A 227 -12.86 -8.54 -1.93
C ASP A 227 -11.43 -8.14 -2.30
N GLN A 228 -10.66 -7.62 -1.33
CA GLN A 228 -9.33 -7.05 -1.58
C GLN A 228 -8.36 -7.94 -2.38
N PHE A 229 -8.55 -9.27 -2.35
CA PHE A 229 -7.69 -10.22 -3.07
C PHE A 229 -8.04 -10.29 -4.56
N GLU A 230 -9.34 -10.29 -4.89
CA GLU A 230 -9.81 -10.53 -6.26
C GLU A 230 -10.29 -9.27 -6.98
N ASN A 231 -10.57 -8.19 -6.26
CA ASN A 231 -10.98 -6.92 -6.82
C ASN A 231 -9.79 -6.17 -7.45
N LEU A 232 -9.86 -5.91 -8.76
CA LEU A 232 -8.80 -5.23 -9.52
C LEU A 232 -8.68 -3.72 -9.24
N ALA A 233 -9.64 -3.13 -8.52
CA ALA A 233 -9.49 -1.78 -7.97
C ALA A 233 -8.23 -1.66 -7.11
N ASN A 234 -7.84 -2.75 -6.42
CA ASN A 234 -6.60 -2.82 -5.65
C ASN A 234 -5.35 -2.63 -6.55
N PHE A 235 -5.22 -3.41 -7.63
CA PHE A 235 -4.16 -3.21 -8.62
C PHE A 235 -4.20 -1.79 -9.21
N ARG A 236 -5.40 -1.30 -9.59
CA ARG A 236 -5.57 0.02 -10.20
C ARG A 236 -5.19 1.17 -9.26
N ALA A 237 -5.47 1.07 -7.96
CA ALA A 237 -5.07 2.07 -6.98
C ALA A 237 -3.56 2.37 -7.02
N HIS A 238 -2.76 1.34 -7.30
CA HIS A 238 -1.31 1.44 -7.39
C HIS A 238 -0.81 1.77 -8.79
N TYR A 239 -1.49 1.30 -9.84
CA TYR A 239 -1.18 1.64 -11.22
C TYR A 239 -1.50 3.11 -11.55
N ASP A 240 -2.65 3.62 -11.08
CA ASP A 240 -3.10 4.99 -11.30
C ASP A 240 -2.54 6.00 -10.28
N GLY A 241 -2.08 5.52 -9.12
CA GLY A 241 -1.63 6.35 -8.01
C GLY A 241 -0.16 6.17 -7.68
N THR A 242 0.18 5.07 -6.98
CA THR A 242 1.53 4.86 -6.42
C THR A 242 2.64 4.85 -7.49
N GLY A 243 2.42 4.17 -8.62
CA GLY A 243 3.39 4.10 -9.73
C GLY A 243 3.73 5.48 -10.32
N PRO A 244 2.73 6.27 -10.76
CA PRO A 244 2.92 7.65 -11.22
C PRO A 244 3.66 8.52 -10.21
N GLU A 245 3.29 8.46 -8.93
CA GLU A 245 3.95 9.24 -7.89
C GLU A 245 5.44 8.88 -7.77
N ILE A 246 5.80 7.60 -7.78
CA ILE A 246 7.20 7.15 -7.73
C ILE A 246 7.96 7.66 -8.97
N TRP A 247 7.38 7.54 -10.15
CA TRP A 247 8.01 8.00 -11.40
C TRP A 247 8.27 9.51 -11.39
N GLU A 248 7.29 10.31 -10.95
CA GLU A 248 7.44 11.76 -10.84
C GLU A 248 8.48 12.14 -9.77
N GLN A 249 8.42 11.53 -8.59
CA GLN A 249 9.30 11.83 -7.47
C GLN A 249 10.77 11.44 -7.72
N THR A 250 11.01 10.47 -8.60
CA THR A 250 12.37 10.07 -9.04
C THR A 250 12.82 10.84 -10.28
N GLY A 251 12.00 11.72 -10.86
CA GLY A 251 12.33 12.39 -12.13
C GLY A 251 12.60 11.42 -13.28
N GLY A 252 12.10 10.18 -13.19
CA GLY A 252 12.35 9.11 -14.15
C GLY A 252 13.72 8.42 -14.06
N SER A 253 14.51 8.66 -13.01
CA SER A 253 15.85 8.06 -12.83
C SER A 253 15.87 6.72 -12.08
N LEU A 254 14.71 6.10 -11.86
CA LEU A 254 14.58 4.82 -11.18
C LEU A 254 15.18 3.67 -12.00
N ASP A 255 16.01 2.82 -11.39
CA ASP A 255 16.53 1.61 -12.02
C ASP A 255 15.77 0.35 -11.61
N ALA A 256 15.34 0.28 -10.34
CA ALA A 256 14.58 -0.87 -9.87
C ALA A 256 13.53 -0.58 -8.79
N PHE A 257 12.50 -1.41 -8.77
CA PHE A 257 11.45 -1.42 -7.77
C PHE A 257 11.35 -2.79 -7.11
N VAL A 258 11.13 -2.84 -5.80
CA VAL A 258 10.90 -4.09 -5.06
C VAL A 258 9.83 -3.93 -4.00
N ALA A 259 8.96 -4.92 -3.89
CA ALA A 259 7.96 -4.99 -2.84
C ALA A 259 7.53 -6.44 -2.58
N ALA A 260 7.14 -6.71 -1.34
CA ALA A 260 6.45 -7.92 -0.93
C ALA A 260 5.00 -7.90 -1.38
N ALA A 261 4.37 -9.07 -1.34
CA ALA A 261 2.98 -9.25 -1.77
C ALA A 261 2.16 -10.04 -0.75
N GLY A 262 0.99 -9.49 -0.40
CA GLY A 262 -0.12 -10.26 0.16
C GLY A 262 -1.17 -10.48 -0.93
N THR A 263 -2.04 -9.49 -1.13
CA THR A 263 -3.00 -9.47 -2.26
C THR A 263 -2.31 -9.32 -3.61
N GLY A 264 -1.09 -8.77 -3.66
CA GLY A 264 -0.32 -8.54 -4.88
C GLY A 264 -0.59 -7.21 -5.59
N GLY A 265 -1.60 -6.44 -5.18
CA GLY A 265 -1.99 -5.21 -5.89
C GLY A 265 -0.89 -4.14 -5.94
N THR A 266 -0.16 -3.93 -4.84
CA THR A 266 0.94 -2.94 -4.78
C THR A 266 2.07 -3.28 -5.74
N VAL A 267 2.63 -4.50 -5.63
CA VAL A 267 3.73 -4.92 -6.49
C VAL A 267 3.28 -4.97 -7.95
N ALA A 268 2.04 -5.40 -8.22
CA ALA A 268 1.51 -5.50 -9.57
C ALA A 268 1.27 -4.14 -10.23
N GLY A 269 0.58 -3.22 -9.53
CA GLY A 269 0.23 -1.90 -10.07
C GLY A 269 1.46 -1.06 -10.34
N VAL A 270 2.39 -1.01 -9.37
CA VAL A 270 3.63 -0.23 -9.50
C VAL A 270 4.52 -0.81 -10.60
N SER A 271 4.77 -2.12 -10.59
CA SER A 271 5.67 -2.74 -11.58
C SER A 271 5.16 -2.57 -13.01
N LYS A 272 3.85 -2.78 -13.22
CA LYS A 272 3.25 -2.65 -14.55
C LYS A 272 3.33 -1.22 -15.07
N PHE A 273 3.03 -0.22 -14.23
CA PHE A 273 3.15 1.18 -14.61
C PHE A 273 4.60 1.56 -14.96
N LEU A 274 5.55 1.23 -14.08
CA LEU A 274 6.95 1.61 -14.26
C LEU A 274 7.56 0.99 -15.53
N GLN A 275 7.30 -0.29 -15.78
CA GLN A 275 7.82 -0.95 -16.98
C GLN A 275 7.17 -0.46 -18.28
N GLU A 276 5.95 0.05 -18.23
CA GLU A 276 5.32 0.73 -19.38
C GLU A 276 5.94 2.12 -19.63
N LYS A 277 6.44 2.80 -18.59
CA LYS A 277 7.21 4.05 -18.75
C LYS A 277 8.62 3.79 -19.27
N SER A 278 9.28 2.75 -18.78
CA SER A 278 10.60 2.34 -19.26
C SER A 278 10.80 0.84 -19.04
N PRO A 279 10.96 0.04 -20.11
CA PRO A 279 11.21 -1.40 -20.00
C PRO A 279 12.59 -1.74 -19.42
N LYS A 280 13.45 -0.73 -19.18
CA LYS A 280 14.74 -0.90 -18.52
C LYS A 280 14.59 -1.06 -17.00
N ILE A 281 13.50 -0.56 -16.42
CA ILE A 281 13.27 -0.62 -14.97
C ILE A 281 13.01 -2.07 -14.56
N LYS A 282 13.78 -2.54 -13.58
CA LYS A 282 13.66 -3.91 -13.06
C LYS A 282 12.72 -3.97 -11.88
N CYS A 283 11.80 -4.91 -11.87
CA CYS A 283 10.81 -5.06 -10.81
C CYS A 283 10.93 -6.43 -10.14
N PHE A 284 11.02 -6.45 -8.82
CA PHE A 284 11.28 -7.65 -8.04
C PHE A 284 10.24 -7.88 -6.95
N LEU A 285 9.99 -9.15 -6.65
CA LEU A 285 9.27 -9.57 -5.45
C LEU A 285 10.28 -9.84 -4.32
N ILE A 286 9.94 -9.49 -3.07
CA ILE A 286 10.57 -10.05 -1.87
C ILE A 286 9.53 -10.84 -1.09
N ASP A 287 9.78 -12.13 -0.88
CA ASP A 287 8.79 -13.06 -0.34
C ASP A 287 9.21 -13.60 1.04
N PRO A 288 8.30 -13.60 2.04
CA PRO A 288 8.59 -14.12 3.37
C PRO A 288 8.57 -15.66 3.40
N PRO A 289 9.05 -16.29 4.49
CA PRO A 289 8.95 -17.73 4.69
C PRO A 289 7.49 -18.21 4.64
N GLY A 290 7.28 -19.44 4.14
CA GLY A 290 5.95 -20.04 4.04
C GLY A 290 5.09 -19.57 2.87
N SER A 291 5.50 -18.53 2.11
CA SER A 291 4.79 -18.11 0.90
C SER A 291 5.29 -18.81 -0.37
N GLY A 292 4.33 -19.16 -1.24
CA GLY A 292 4.57 -19.77 -2.55
C GLY A 292 4.94 -18.80 -3.67
N LEU A 293 4.86 -17.48 -3.45
CA LEU A 293 4.99 -16.50 -4.54
C LEU A 293 6.41 -16.44 -5.11
N PHE A 294 7.45 -16.62 -4.30
CA PHE A 294 8.83 -16.69 -4.78
C PHE A 294 9.01 -17.80 -5.83
N ASN A 295 8.50 -19.00 -5.54
CA ASN A 295 8.59 -20.12 -6.46
C ASN A 295 7.69 -19.89 -7.68
N LYS A 296 6.56 -19.18 -7.52
CA LYS A 296 5.74 -18.81 -8.67
C LYS A 296 6.46 -17.89 -9.63
N VAL A 297 7.15 -16.87 -9.12
CA VAL A 297 7.90 -15.91 -9.95
C VAL A 297 9.11 -16.56 -10.59
N THR A 298 9.87 -17.36 -9.83
CA THR A 298 11.16 -17.91 -10.30
C THR A 298 11.06 -19.23 -11.07
N ARG A 299 10.00 -20.01 -10.84
CA ARG A 299 9.85 -21.39 -11.36
C ARG A 299 8.49 -21.67 -11.97
N GLY A 300 7.54 -20.72 -11.92
CA GLY A 300 6.19 -20.90 -12.45
C GLY A 300 5.23 -21.71 -11.57
N VAL A 301 5.69 -22.24 -10.42
CA VAL A 301 4.92 -23.15 -9.54
C VAL A 301 4.70 -22.57 -8.14
N MET A 302 3.52 -22.80 -7.55
CA MET A 302 3.19 -22.41 -6.16
C MET A 302 3.42 -23.61 -5.24
N TYR A 303 4.67 -23.84 -4.83
CA TYR A 303 5.02 -24.88 -3.88
C TYR A 303 6.14 -24.39 -2.99
N THR A 304 6.05 -24.56 -1.67
CA THR A 304 7.12 -24.22 -0.71
C THR A 304 7.70 -25.50 -0.08
N LYS A 305 8.94 -25.47 0.41
CA LYS A 305 9.53 -26.66 1.05
C LYS A 305 8.83 -26.96 2.38
N GLU A 306 8.30 -25.92 2.99
CA GLU A 306 7.51 -25.92 4.22
C GLU A 306 6.16 -26.67 4.03
N GLU A 307 5.72 -26.87 2.78
CA GLU A 307 4.57 -27.71 2.41
C GLU A 307 4.94 -29.19 2.20
N ALA A 308 6.19 -29.60 2.43
CA ALA A 308 6.59 -31.00 2.37
C ALA A 308 5.85 -31.85 3.43
N GLU A 309 5.43 -33.06 3.02
CA GLU A 309 4.65 -33.97 3.84
C GLU A 309 5.41 -34.32 5.14
N GLY A 310 4.75 -34.17 6.30
CA GLY A 310 5.32 -34.44 7.62
C GLY A 310 5.88 -33.22 8.39
N GLN A 311 6.03 -32.05 7.75
CA GLN A 311 6.47 -30.80 8.42
C GLN A 311 5.37 -29.74 8.54
N ARG A 312 4.12 -30.09 8.20
CA ARG A 312 3.00 -29.16 8.21
C ARG A 312 2.68 -28.72 9.63
N LEU A 313 3.17 -27.54 10.01
CA LEU A 313 2.85 -26.89 11.27
C LEU A 313 1.33 -26.64 11.38
N LYS A 314 0.82 -26.61 12.62
CA LYS A 314 -0.61 -26.40 12.93
C LYS A 314 -1.14 -25.10 12.31
N ASN A 315 -0.27 -24.10 12.14
CA ASN A 315 -0.47 -22.93 11.30
C ASN A 315 0.51 -22.98 10.11
N PRO A 316 0.03 -23.09 8.85
CA PRO A 316 0.89 -23.16 7.66
C PRO A 316 1.60 -21.84 7.30
N PHE A 317 1.61 -20.84 8.21
CA PHE A 317 2.10 -19.47 8.01
C PHE A 317 2.97 -19.03 9.20
N ASP A 318 3.96 -19.84 9.57
CA ASP A 318 4.83 -19.59 10.74
C ASP A 318 5.86 -18.47 10.45
N THR A 319 5.39 -17.37 9.88
CA THR A 319 6.12 -16.10 9.77
C THR A 319 5.50 -15.09 10.73
N ILE A 320 6.35 -14.34 11.40
CA ILE A 320 5.93 -13.20 12.23
C ILE A 320 5.66 -11.94 11.40
N THR A 321 5.94 -11.97 10.10
CA THR A 321 5.64 -10.85 9.20
C THR A 321 4.16 -10.83 8.85
N GLU A 322 3.51 -9.68 9.06
CA GLU A 322 2.07 -9.53 8.86
C GLU A 322 1.75 -8.80 7.56
N GLY A 323 0.68 -9.20 6.89
CA GLY A 323 0.13 -8.52 5.70
C GLY A 323 0.78 -8.88 4.36
N ILE A 324 1.75 -9.80 4.36
CA ILE A 324 2.47 -10.32 3.19
C ILE A 324 2.58 -11.85 3.27
N GLY A 325 2.83 -12.50 2.13
CA GLY A 325 2.90 -13.94 2.01
C GLY A 325 1.53 -14.60 1.78
N ILE A 326 1.45 -15.46 0.77
CA ILE A 326 0.25 -16.23 0.42
C ILE A 326 0.61 -17.50 -0.39
N ASN A 327 -0.23 -18.53 -0.31
CA ASN A 327 -0.08 -19.81 -1.03
C ASN A 327 -1.11 -20.02 -2.15
N ARG A 328 -1.64 -18.92 -2.69
CA ARG A 328 -2.45 -18.91 -3.92
C ARG A 328 -2.16 -17.67 -4.75
N VAL A 329 -2.36 -17.77 -6.06
CA VAL A 329 -2.24 -16.62 -6.97
C VAL A 329 -3.58 -15.87 -7.01
N THR A 330 -3.53 -14.57 -6.76
CA THR A 330 -4.71 -13.67 -6.80
C THR A 330 -4.84 -13.02 -8.18
N LYS A 331 -6.04 -12.53 -8.53
CA LYS A 331 -6.21 -11.71 -9.75
C LYS A 331 -5.29 -10.49 -9.79
N ASN A 332 -5.12 -9.82 -8.66
CA ASN A 332 -4.23 -8.67 -8.55
C ASN A 332 -2.77 -9.04 -8.84
N PHE A 333 -2.26 -10.13 -8.25
CA PHE A 333 -0.88 -10.56 -8.47
C PHE A 333 -0.60 -10.99 -9.92
N MET A 334 -1.59 -11.58 -10.60
CA MET A 334 -1.45 -11.95 -12.03
C MET A 334 -1.18 -10.75 -12.95
N MET A 335 -1.47 -9.52 -12.50
CA MET A 335 -1.20 -8.31 -13.27
C MET A 335 0.25 -7.84 -13.17
N ALA A 336 1.06 -8.43 -12.27
CA ALA A 336 2.43 -8.02 -12.03
C ALA A 336 3.36 -8.34 -13.21
N LYS A 337 4.32 -7.45 -13.45
CA LYS A 337 5.45 -7.72 -14.36
C LYS A 337 6.74 -7.72 -13.55
N LEU A 338 7.32 -8.89 -13.34
CA LEU A 338 8.47 -9.08 -12.45
C LEU A 338 9.63 -9.72 -13.20
N ASP A 339 10.82 -9.14 -13.04
CA ASP A 339 12.09 -9.65 -13.58
C ASP A 339 12.70 -10.75 -12.70
N GLY A 340 12.25 -10.86 -11.45
CA GLY A 340 12.72 -11.88 -10.51
C GLY A 340 12.10 -11.76 -9.12
N ALA A 341 12.57 -12.60 -8.22
CA ALA A 341 12.18 -12.56 -6.81
C ALA A 341 13.35 -12.89 -5.90
N PHE A 342 13.26 -12.42 -4.66
CA PHE A 342 14.14 -12.72 -3.56
C PHE A 342 13.33 -13.34 -2.42
N ARG A 343 14.01 -14.09 -1.55
CA ARG A 343 13.48 -14.52 -0.26
C ARG A 343 14.08 -13.67 0.84
N GLY A 344 13.29 -13.41 1.88
CA GLY A 344 13.79 -12.88 3.14
C GLY A 344 13.33 -13.77 4.29
N THR A 345 14.06 -13.71 5.40
CA THR A 345 13.69 -14.43 6.63
C THR A 345 13.08 -13.49 7.65
N ASP A 346 12.34 -14.05 8.60
CA ASP A 346 11.80 -13.28 9.74
C ASP A 346 12.90 -12.60 10.55
N LYS A 347 14.01 -13.32 10.79
CA LYS A 347 15.18 -12.79 11.49
C LYS A 347 15.75 -11.58 10.74
N GLU A 348 15.89 -11.66 9.41
CA GLU A 348 16.35 -10.52 8.60
C GLU A 348 15.38 -9.32 8.70
N ALA A 349 14.06 -9.55 8.69
CA ALA A 349 13.10 -8.47 8.87
C ALA A 349 13.19 -7.83 10.27
N VAL A 350 13.35 -8.63 11.32
CA VAL A 350 13.54 -8.13 12.69
C VAL A 350 14.81 -7.31 12.79
N GLU A 351 15.95 -7.83 12.36
CA GLU A 351 17.23 -7.10 12.40
C GLU A 351 17.16 -5.81 11.58
N MET A 352 16.60 -5.87 10.37
CA MET A 352 16.41 -4.69 9.52
C MET A 352 15.57 -3.62 10.21
N SER A 353 14.49 -3.99 10.88
CA SER A 353 13.64 -3.03 11.60
C SER A 353 14.39 -2.33 12.75
N ARG A 354 15.28 -3.03 13.46
CA ARG A 354 16.09 -2.46 14.54
C ARG A 354 17.20 -1.58 13.99
N PHE A 355 17.81 -2.01 12.89
CA PHE A 355 18.82 -1.22 12.18
C PHE A 355 18.24 0.11 11.68
N LEU A 356 17.10 0.09 10.99
CA LEU A 356 16.45 1.30 10.46
C LEU A 356 15.99 2.25 11.57
N MET A 357 15.49 1.71 12.68
CA MET A 357 15.17 2.53 13.85
C MET A 357 16.40 3.24 14.40
N LYS A 358 17.49 2.49 14.61
CA LYS A 358 18.72 2.99 15.24
C LYS A 358 19.44 4.02 14.37
N ASN A 359 19.46 3.84 13.05
CA ASN A 359 20.29 4.63 12.14
C ASN A 359 19.51 5.70 11.36
N ASP A 360 18.22 5.52 11.10
CA ASP A 360 17.40 6.47 10.33
C ASP A 360 16.20 7.02 11.14
N GLY A 361 15.94 6.49 12.34
CA GLY A 361 14.74 6.86 13.13
C GLY A 361 13.43 6.33 12.54
N LEU A 362 13.50 5.32 11.67
CA LEU A 362 12.33 4.78 10.98
C LEU A 362 11.65 3.66 11.79
N PHE A 363 10.51 3.96 12.42
CA PHE A 363 9.69 2.99 13.13
C PHE A 363 8.65 2.32 12.22
N LEU A 364 9.01 1.17 11.67
CA LEU A 364 8.29 0.55 10.56
C LEU A 364 7.69 -0.81 10.92
N GLY A 365 6.58 -1.16 10.27
CA GLY A 365 6.00 -2.49 10.39
C GLY A 365 6.83 -3.60 9.75
N SER A 366 6.44 -4.84 10.01
CA SER A 366 7.18 -6.04 9.59
C SER A 366 7.33 -6.16 8.07
N SER A 367 6.28 -5.87 7.31
CA SER A 367 6.32 -5.89 5.84
C SER A 367 7.23 -4.81 5.24
N SER A 368 7.27 -3.62 5.84
CA SER A 368 8.20 -2.54 5.46
C SER A 368 9.66 -2.95 5.69
N ALA A 369 9.95 -3.63 6.81
CA ALA A 369 11.30 -4.13 7.08
C ALA A 369 11.71 -5.22 6.07
N MET A 370 10.80 -6.14 5.74
CA MET A 370 11.03 -7.14 4.68
C MET A 370 11.25 -6.48 3.32
N ASN A 371 10.51 -5.42 3.00
CA ASN A 371 10.70 -4.61 1.80
C ASN A 371 12.09 -3.96 1.72
N CYS A 372 12.63 -3.49 2.84
CA CYS A 372 14.00 -2.98 2.92
C CYS A 372 15.06 -4.07 2.77
N VAL A 373 14.83 -5.27 3.31
CA VAL A 373 15.67 -6.47 3.04
C VAL A 373 15.71 -6.73 1.53
N GLY A 374 14.55 -6.69 0.85
CA GLY A 374 14.45 -6.79 -0.60
C GLY A 374 15.25 -5.71 -1.33
N ALA A 375 15.15 -4.45 -0.90
CA ALA A 375 15.87 -3.32 -1.50
C ALA A 375 17.39 -3.50 -1.42
N VAL A 376 17.91 -3.95 -0.26
CA VAL A 376 19.33 -4.25 -0.09
C VAL A 376 19.78 -5.41 -1.00
N ARG A 377 18.96 -6.47 -1.15
CA ARG A 377 19.28 -7.58 -2.07
C ARG A 377 19.32 -7.13 -3.53
N VAL A 378 18.37 -6.28 -3.95
CA VAL A 378 18.37 -5.67 -5.29
C VAL A 378 19.62 -4.80 -5.48
N ALA A 379 19.97 -3.98 -4.50
CA ALA A 379 21.18 -3.14 -4.54
C ALA A 379 22.45 -3.98 -4.72
N LYS A 380 22.57 -5.08 -3.98
CA LYS A 380 23.68 -6.03 -4.14
C LYS A 380 23.71 -6.70 -5.51
N ALA A 381 22.53 -6.97 -6.11
CA ALA A 381 22.43 -7.62 -7.41
C ALA A 381 22.77 -6.68 -8.58
N LEU A 382 22.39 -5.40 -8.47
CA LEU A 382 22.66 -4.39 -9.50
C LEU A 382 24.04 -3.74 -9.36
N GLY A 383 24.56 -3.65 -8.14
CA GLY A 383 25.81 -2.94 -7.83
C GLY A 383 25.58 -1.43 -7.59
N PRO A 384 26.62 -0.72 -7.11
CA PRO A 384 26.51 0.69 -6.72
C PRO A 384 26.14 1.61 -7.89
N GLY A 385 25.59 2.78 -7.58
CA GLY A 385 25.20 3.81 -8.55
C GLY A 385 23.76 3.70 -9.07
N HIS A 386 23.00 2.68 -8.67
CA HIS A 386 21.61 2.51 -9.08
C HIS A 386 20.61 3.14 -8.09
N THR A 387 19.46 3.55 -8.59
CA THR A 387 18.32 4.06 -7.81
C THR A 387 17.27 2.96 -7.63
N ILE A 388 16.91 2.67 -6.38
CA ILE A 388 16.01 1.58 -6.00
C ILE A 388 14.89 2.14 -5.12
N VAL A 389 13.64 1.86 -5.47
CA VAL A 389 12.47 2.24 -4.67
C VAL A 389 11.82 1.00 -4.05
N THR A 390 11.47 1.12 -2.77
CA THR A 390 10.65 0.16 -2.05
C THR A 390 9.48 0.85 -1.33
N ILE A 391 8.55 0.07 -0.76
CA ILE A 391 7.37 0.60 -0.06
C ILE A 391 7.52 0.46 1.45
N LEU A 392 7.31 1.55 2.18
CA LEU A 392 7.20 1.56 3.64
C LEU A 392 5.71 1.52 4.01
N CYS A 393 5.17 0.31 4.09
CA CYS A 393 3.74 -0.01 4.11
C CYS A 393 2.96 0.60 5.28
N ASP A 394 3.45 0.41 6.50
CA ASP A 394 2.80 0.82 7.74
C ASP A 394 3.82 1.06 8.88
N SER A 395 3.34 1.65 9.97
CA SER A 395 4.13 1.99 11.16
C SER A 395 4.30 0.79 12.10
N GLY A 396 5.43 0.74 12.80
CA GLY A 396 5.72 -0.27 13.83
C GLY A 396 4.73 -0.26 15.00
N MET A 397 3.98 0.84 15.20
CA MET A 397 2.92 0.94 16.22
C MET A 397 1.87 -0.18 16.12
N ARG A 398 1.61 -0.68 14.91
CA ARG A 398 0.63 -1.75 14.66
C ARG A 398 1.15 -3.15 15.01
N HIS A 399 2.45 -3.27 15.30
CA HIS A 399 3.13 -4.55 15.46
C HIS A 399 3.78 -4.71 16.86
N LEU A 400 3.31 -3.93 17.85
CA LEU A 400 3.85 -3.89 19.21
C LEU A 400 3.72 -5.20 19.98
N SER A 401 2.65 -5.96 19.76
CA SER A 401 2.38 -7.20 20.51
C SER A 401 3.18 -8.41 20.03
N LYS A 402 3.75 -8.37 18.82
CA LYS A 402 4.52 -9.47 18.22
C LYS A 402 5.89 -9.04 17.72
N PHE A 403 5.94 -8.36 16.57
CA PHE A 403 7.19 -7.99 15.88
C PHE A 403 8.11 -7.06 16.70
N TYR A 404 7.54 -6.27 17.61
CA TYR A 404 8.28 -5.42 18.55
C TYR A 404 8.25 -5.91 20.01
N ASN A 405 7.65 -7.07 20.28
CA ASN A 405 7.60 -7.64 21.62
C ASN A 405 8.83 -8.53 21.87
N ALA A 406 9.68 -8.15 22.83
CA ALA A 406 10.92 -8.87 23.11
C ALA A 406 10.71 -10.32 23.60
N GLU A 407 9.67 -10.55 24.41
CA GLU A 407 9.33 -11.88 24.92
C GLU A 407 8.86 -12.79 23.77
N TYR A 408 7.96 -12.29 22.93
CA TYR A 408 7.46 -12.99 21.75
C TYR A 408 8.61 -13.36 20.80
N LEU A 409 9.50 -12.42 20.50
CA LEU A 409 10.67 -12.67 19.66
C LEU A 409 11.61 -13.73 20.26
N SER A 410 11.85 -13.67 21.57
CA SER A 410 12.68 -14.66 22.27
C SER A 410 12.09 -16.07 22.19
N GLN A 411 10.78 -16.21 22.40
CA GLN A 411 10.06 -17.48 22.30
C GLN A 411 10.16 -18.12 20.91
N HIS A 412 10.33 -17.31 19.85
CA HIS A 412 10.46 -17.79 18.47
C HIS A 412 11.93 -17.81 17.98
N GLY A 413 12.92 -17.58 18.85
CA GLY A 413 14.33 -17.57 18.47
C GLY A 413 14.74 -16.39 17.57
N LEU A 414 13.97 -15.30 17.60
CA LEU A 414 14.12 -14.12 16.75
C LEU A 414 14.67 -12.90 17.48
N THR A 415 15.22 -13.06 18.69
CA THR A 415 15.85 -11.97 19.45
C THR A 415 16.89 -11.25 18.59
N PRO A 416 16.78 -9.93 18.35
CA PRO A 416 17.73 -9.20 17.52
C PRO A 416 19.12 -9.18 18.18
N THR A 417 20.15 -9.38 17.38
CA THR A 417 21.55 -9.52 17.82
C THR A 417 22.51 -8.73 16.94
N ALA A 418 22.09 -8.27 15.76
CA ALA A 418 22.97 -7.55 14.85
C ALA A 418 23.26 -6.13 15.35
N SER A 419 24.49 -5.69 15.09
CA SER A 419 24.98 -4.35 15.43
C SER A 419 24.93 -3.39 14.24
N GLY A 420 25.05 -3.93 13.02
CA GLY A 420 24.97 -3.25 11.73
C GLY A 420 24.25 -4.12 10.69
N LEU A 421 24.75 -4.14 9.45
CA LEU A 421 24.16 -4.89 8.31
C LEU A 421 24.86 -6.24 8.05
N GLU A 422 25.58 -6.79 9.01
CA GLU A 422 26.29 -8.07 8.88
C GLU A 422 25.33 -9.24 8.55
N PHE A 423 24.08 -9.17 9.01
CA PHE A 423 23.02 -10.12 8.68
C PHE A 423 22.63 -10.09 7.18
N MET A 424 22.94 -8.99 6.48
CA MET A 424 22.82 -8.86 5.02
C MET A 424 24.14 -9.13 4.29
N SER A 425 25.17 -9.61 5.01
CA SER A 425 26.54 -9.79 4.51
C SER A 425 27.12 -8.48 3.94
N ILE A 426 26.86 -7.36 4.61
CA ILE A 426 27.50 -6.06 4.37
C ILE A 426 28.37 -5.78 5.60
N LYS A 427 29.62 -5.36 5.37
CA LYS A 427 30.62 -5.13 6.42
C LYS A 427 30.50 -3.73 7.00
#